data_AF-A0A955QGK4-F1
#
_entry.id   AF-A0A955QGK4-F1
#
_cell.length_a   1.000
_cell.length_b   1.000
_cell.length_c   1.000
_cell.angle_alpha   90.00
_cell.angle_beta   90.00
_cell.angle_gamma   90.00
#
_symmetry.space_group_name_H-M   'P 1'
#
loop_
_entity.id
_entity.type
_entity.pdbx_description
1 polymer ?
#
loop_
_entity_poly.entity_id
_entity_poly.type
_entity_poly.pdbx_seq_one_letter_code
_entity_poly.pdbx_strand_id
1 'polypeptide(L)'
;DDLEGVNVKISGCHNSCGQHHIATFGLHGVGKRMADHVAPVYELHMGGKVNGTATIAQLIVKVPAKNVPAAITHILDLYRRERTPGEALPQFIERTGRLKLKDELIPYTILPAYQDDPSFYVDWEGDQEFTVEDLGPGECAGGALEMIDNRILEAEQELYQARLLAEKHQYAIAINKAYRAVVAGAKAILVTEGLDPNSDEETLSEFDRLIAGKGLIPEAFHSIASKFGDLGAKDTSPDFTKAKMAFAKQFVDVCRLATEQIGQDLKLQPVEIAETPEQTNGNTPPPEPMAETVGPQAPVYDLRGVACPMNYVKTKLKLEMMDDGEQLEVWLDAGDPIRNVPQSLRNDGHKVLKQEPMDADEQHFKVLVEKVED
;
A
#
# COMPACT_ATOMS: atom_id res chain seq x y z
N ASP A 1 -0.82 23.03 29.54
CA ASP A 1 -0.20 22.11 30.52
C ASP A 1 -0.33 20.65 30.10
N ASP A 2 -1.51 20.15 29.72
CA ASP A 2 -1.71 18.75 29.31
C ASP A 2 -1.03 18.33 28.00
N LEU A 3 -0.61 19.28 27.16
CA LEU A 3 0.07 19.05 25.88
C LEU A 3 1.57 19.36 25.94
N GLU A 4 2.16 19.41 27.14
CA GLU A 4 3.60 19.61 27.28
C GLU A 4 4.38 18.47 26.58
N GLY A 5 5.40 18.84 25.81
CA GLY A 5 6.21 17.89 25.04
C GLY A 5 5.58 17.38 23.73
N VAL A 6 4.36 17.83 23.38
CA VAL A 6 3.72 17.53 22.10
C VAL A 6 4.30 18.42 21.01
N ASN A 7 4.68 17.83 19.88
CA ASN A 7 5.12 18.57 18.70
C ASN A 7 4.41 18.09 17.43
N VAL A 8 4.27 19.01 16.48
CA VAL A 8 3.74 18.76 15.14
C VAL A 8 4.84 19.12 14.16
N LYS A 9 5.17 18.21 13.25
CA LYS A 9 6.16 18.44 12.20
C LYS A 9 5.55 18.09 10.85
N ILE A 10 5.69 18.99 9.89
CA ILE A 10 5.04 18.91 8.58
C ILE A 10 6.10 18.98 7.50
N SER A 11 6.04 18.06 6.53
CA SER A 11 6.77 18.13 5.27
C SER A 11 5.78 18.25 4.10
N GLY A 12 6.10 19.04 3.10
CA GLY A 12 5.31 19.08 1.86
C GLY A 12 5.37 17.80 1.03
N CYS A 13 6.45 17.02 1.17
CA CYS A 13 6.67 15.75 0.47
C CYS A 13 7.35 14.70 1.38
N HIS A 14 7.56 13.49 0.87
CA HIS A 14 8.14 12.35 1.59
C HIS A 14 9.58 12.56 2.10
N ASN A 15 10.33 13.52 1.55
CA ASN A 15 11.76 13.75 1.84
C ASN A 15 12.08 14.18 3.29
N SER A 16 11.09 14.27 4.18
CA SER A 16 11.27 14.48 5.62
C SER A 16 12.13 15.69 6.02
N CYS A 17 12.16 16.75 5.20
CA CYS A 17 12.85 18.01 5.53
C CYS A 17 12.36 18.62 6.86
N GLY A 18 11.08 18.46 7.18
CA GLY A 18 10.49 18.86 8.46
C GLY A 18 10.69 17.87 9.60
N GLN A 19 11.34 16.72 9.36
CA GLN A 19 11.56 15.63 10.31
C GLN A 19 10.26 15.04 10.90
N HIS A 20 9.25 14.82 10.06
CA HIS A 20 7.93 14.34 10.51
C HIS A 20 7.96 12.97 11.21
N HIS A 21 8.91 12.10 10.88
CA HIS A 21 9.04 10.77 11.49
C HIS A 21 9.42 10.77 12.97
N ILE A 22 9.84 11.89 13.55
CA ILE A 22 10.25 11.97 14.97
C ILE A 22 9.32 12.86 15.81
N ALA A 23 8.13 13.17 15.28
CA ALA A 23 7.15 13.99 15.95
C ALA A 23 6.06 13.18 16.66
N THR A 24 5.40 13.80 17.65
CA THR A 24 4.15 13.29 18.22
C THR A 24 3.08 13.17 17.13
N PHE A 25 2.97 14.21 16.29
CA PHE A 25 2.21 14.21 15.05
C PHE A 25 3.12 14.61 13.89
N GLY A 26 3.46 13.64 13.05
CA GLY A 26 4.17 13.84 11.80
C GLY A 26 3.19 13.89 10.64
N LEU A 27 3.35 14.86 9.76
CA LEU A 27 2.56 14.99 8.53
C LEU A 27 3.51 15.07 7.34
N HIS A 28 3.26 14.29 6.30
CA HIS A 28 3.89 14.54 5.01
C HIS A 28 2.85 14.55 3.88
N GLY A 29 3.01 15.48 2.95
CA GLY A 29 2.08 15.66 1.83
C GLY A 29 2.24 14.58 0.76
N VAL A 30 1.11 14.12 0.24
CA VAL A 30 0.98 13.21 -0.91
C VAL A 30 -0.23 13.61 -1.76
N GLY A 31 -0.16 13.37 -3.07
CA GLY A 31 -1.32 13.53 -3.95
C GLY A 31 -2.14 12.24 -4.03
N LYS A 32 -3.47 12.34 -3.89
CA LYS A 32 -4.37 11.21 -4.13
C LYS A 32 -5.23 11.46 -5.36
N ARG A 33 -5.07 10.59 -6.37
CA ARG A 33 -5.88 10.63 -7.59
C ARG A 33 -7.27 10.04 -7.33
N MET A 34 -8.30 10.75 -7.76
CA MET A 34 -9.70 10.33 -7.76
C MET A 34 -10.29 10.63 -9.14
N ALA A 35 -10.42 9.59 -9.98
CA ALA A 35 -10.75 9.75 -11.40
C ALA A 35 -9.79 10.75 -12.09
N ASP A 36 -10.33 11.81 -12.68
CA ASP A 36 -9.56 12.82 -13.43
C ASP A 36 -8.96 13.91 -12.53
N HIS A 37 -9.22 13.88 -11.22
CA HIS A 37 -8.82 14.91 -10.27
C HIS A 37 -7.76 14.41 -9.28
N VAL A 38 -6.94 15.32 -8.74
CA VAL A 38 -5.95 15.00 -7.69
C VAL A 38 -6.26 15.85 -6.45
N ALA A 39 -6.38 15.21 -5.29
CA ALA A 39 -6.60 15.87 -4.02
C ALA A 39 -5.30 15.92 -3.18
N PRO A 40 -5.04 17.02 -2.45
CA PRO A 40 -3.95 17.09 -1.48
C PRO A 40 -4.32 16.28 -0.22
N VAL A 41 -3.44 15.38 0.17
CA VAL A 41 -3.63 14.47 1.32
C VAL A 41 -2.35 14.49 2.15
N TYR A 42 -2.47 14.20 3.45
CA TYR A 42 -1.33 13.97 4.33
C TYR A 42 -1.32 12.54 4.83
N GLU A 43 -0.15 11.91 4.83
CA GLU A 43 0.10 10.79 5.70
C GLU A 43 0.32 11.28 7.13
N LEU A 44 -0.53 10.80 8.05
CA LEU A 44 -0.43 11.10 9.47
C LEU A 44 0.34 10.00 10.19
N HIS A 45 1.53 10.38 10.65
CA HIS A 45 2.44 9.57 11.46
C HIS A 45 2.29 9.97 12.93
N MET A 46 2.28 9.00 13.84
CA MET A 46 2.15 9.28 15.28
C MET A 46 3.10 8.45 16.15
N GLY A 47 3.49 9.02 17.29
CA GLY A 47 4.27 8.32 18.32
C GLY A 47 5.79 8.47 18.20
N GLY A 48 6.28 9.37 17.36
CA GLY A 48 7.71 9.66 17.23
C GLY A 48 8.24 10.45 18.42
N LYS A 49 9.45 10.11 18.87
CA LYS A 49 10.17 10.83 19.93
C LYS A 49 11.68 10.69 19.79
N VAL A 50 12.41 11.75 20.12
CA VAL A 50 13.89 11.77 20.18
C VAL A 50 14.45 11.73 21.59
N ASN A 51 13.65 12.12 22.58
CA ASN A 51 14.08 12.17 23.98
C ASN A 51 13.78 10.83 24.66
N GLY A 52 14.76 10.29 25.39
CA GLY A 52 14.67 8.97 26.00
C GLY A 52 14.96 7.86 24.99
N THR A 53 14.14 6.81 24.96
CA THR A 53 14.21 5.78 23.91
C THR A 53 13.67 6.37 22.62
N ALA A 54 14.57 6.62 21.66
CA ALA A 54 14.18 7.13 20.35
C ALA A 54 13.20 6.16 19.67
N THR A 55 12.15 6.70 19.08
CA THR A 55 11.12 5.91 18.39
C THR A 55 10.69 6.66 17.14
N ILE A 56 10.58 5.93 16.04
CA ILE A 56 10.04 6.43 14.78
C ILE A 56 8.52 6.40 14.85
N ALA A 57 7.89 7.49 14.45
CA ALA A 57 6.45 7.61 14.33
C ALA A 57 5.92 6.58 13.32
N GLN A 58 4.78 5.97 13.65
CA GLN A 58 4.14 4.98 12.79
C GLN A 58 3.11 5.66 11.91
N LEU A 59 3.06 5.27 10.62
CA LEU A 59 1.97 5.65 9.73
C LEU A 59 0.64 5.10 10.28
N ILE A 60 -0.29 6.01 10.59
CA ILE A 60 -1.61 5.66 11.11
C ILE A 60 -2.64 5.65 9.98
N VAL A 61 -2.79 6.77 9.26
CA VAL A 61 -3.80 6.95 8.20
C VAL A 61 -3.37 8.01 7.18
N LYS A 62 -4.01 7.98 6.00
CA LYS A 62 -4.03 9.10 5.04
C LYS A 62 -5.27 9.96 5.27
N VAL A 63 -5.07 11.26 5.40
CA VAL A 63 -6.13 12.23 5.75
C VAL A 63 -6.12 13.35 4.71
N PRO A 64 -7.25 13.66 4.04
CA PRO A 64 -7.33 14.82 3.15
C PRO A 64 -6.88 16.09 3.88
N ALA A 65 -6.17 16.99 3.20
CA ALA A 65 -5.57 18.16 3.83
C ALA A 65 -6.57 18.99 4.64
N LYS A 66 -7.82 19.10 4.16
CA LYS A 66 -8.92 19.81 4.84
C LYS A 66 -9.37 19.14 6.15
N ASN A 67 -9.18 17.83 6.29
CA ASN A 67 -9.60 17.06 7.46
C ASN A 67 -8.52 16.98 8.55
N VAL A 68 -7.26 17.34 8.26
CA VAL A 68 -6.14 17.23 9.22
C VAL A 68 -6.42 17.94 10.55
N PRO A 69 -6.91 19.19 10.60
CA PRO A 69 -7.18 19.86 11.87
C PRO A 69 -8.24 19.11 12.71
N ALA A 70 -9.28 18.59 12.06
CA ALA A 70 -10.35 17.85 12.72
C ALA A 70 -9.86 16.49 13.24
N ALA A 71 -9.04 15.78 12.46
CA ALA A 71 -8.41 14.52 12.85
C ALA A 71 -7.52 14.67 14.10
N ILE A 72 -6.65 15.70 14.12
CA ILE A 72 -5.79 15.96 15.29
C ILE A 72 -6.64 16.32 16.51
N THR A 73 -7.65 17.18 16.35
CA THR A 73 -8.54 17.57 17.45
C THR A 73 -9.25 16.35 18.05
N HIS A 74 -9.73 15.43 17.21
CA HIS A 74 -10.34 14.17 17.66
C HIS A 74 -9.43 13.35 18.56
N ILE A 75 -8.15 13.20 18.18
CA ILE A 75 -7.16 12.48 18.99
C ILE A 75 -6.91 13.19 20.32
N LEU A 76 -6.83 14.52 20.33
CA LEU A 76 -6.65 15.28 21.57
C LEU A 76 -7.84 15.12 22.52
N ASP A 77 -9.07 15.09 21.98
CA ASP A 77 -10.28 14.88 22.77
C ASP A 77 -10.39 13.43 23.28
N LEU A 78 -10.00 12.46 22.46
CA LEU A 78 -9.86 11.06 22.87
C LEU A 78 -8.83 10.92 24.01
N TYR A 79 -7.66 11.56 23.88
CA TYR A 79 -6.64 11.59 24.93
C TYR A 79 -7.19 12.17 26.22
N ARG A 80 -7.83 13.34 26.18
CA ARG A 80 -8.38 13.97 27.40
C ARG A 80 -9.45 13.13 28.07
N ARG A 81 -10.23 12.38 27.29
CA ARG A 81 -11.29 11.48 27.77
C ARG A 81 -10.75 10.18 28.37
N GLU A 82 -9.72 9.60 27.78
CA GLU A 82 -9.24 8.24 28.10
C GLU A 82 -7.87 8.19 28.80
N ARG A 83 -7.22 9.33 29.04
CA ARG A 83 -5.94 9.36 29.75
C ARG A 83 -6.09 8.91 31.20
N THR A 84 -5.09 8.19 31.66
CA THR A 84 -4.93 7.84 33.08
C THR A 84 -4.29 9.01 33.85
N PRO A 85 -4.44 9.08 35.18
CA PRO A 85 -3.86 10.18 35.96
C PRO A 85 -2.34 10.28 35.77
N GLY A 86 -1.86 11.45 35.33
CA GLY A 86 -0.44 11.71 35.08
C GLY A 86 0.09 11.25 33.72
N GLU A 87 -0.76 10.67 32.86
CA GLU A 87 -0.37 10.21 31.53
C GLU A 87 -0.25 11.36 30.52
N ALA A 88 0.92 11.49 29.90
CA ALA A 88 1.16 12.42 28.81
C ALA A 88 0.67 11.86 27.46
N LEU A 89 0.40 12.74 26.48
CA LEU A 89 -0.10 12.32 25.17
C LEU A 89 0.78 11.28 24.44
N PRO A 90 2.13 11.36 24.45
CA PRO A 90 2.95 10.33 23.81
C PRO A 90 2.77 8.94 24.44
N GLN A 91 2.61 8.87 25.77
CA GLN A 91 2.34 7.62 26.49
C GLN A 91 0.96 7.06 26.16
N PHE A 92 -0.03 7.95 26.02
CA PHE A 92 -1.36 7.59 25.58
C PHE A 92 -1.38 6.98 24.17
N ILE A 93 -0.64 7.58 23.23
CA ILE A 93 -0.52 7.08 21.84
C ILE A 93 0.10 5.67 21.84
N GLU A 94 1.18 5.48 22.60
CA GLU A 94 1.88 4.20 22.74
C GLU A 94 0.97 3.13 23.35
N ARG A 95 0.24 3.44 24.43
CA ARG A 95 -0.70 2.52 25.10
C ARG A 95 -1.92 2.18 24.24
N THR A 96 -2.47 3.17 23.53
CA THR A 96 -3.67 3.00 22.69
C THR A 96 -3.35 2.14 21.48
N GLY A 97 -2.15 2.31 20.92
CA GLY A 97 -1.64 1.52 19.81
C GLY A 97 -2.23 1.92 18.45
N ARG A 98 -1.50 1.56 17.39
CA ARG A 98 -1.80 1.95 16.00
C ARG A 98 -3.22 1.58 15.56
N LEU A 99 -3.67 0.36 15.85
CA LEU A 99 -4.96 -0.14 15.33
C LEU A 99 -6.14 0.66 15.88
N LYS A 100 -6.19 0.92 17.19
CA LYS A 100 -7.27 1.70 17.79
C LYS A 100 -7.24 3.16 17.30
N LEU A 101 -6.05 3.75 17.18
CA LEU A 101 -5.91 5.12 16.63
C LEU A 101 -6.36 5.18 15.18
N LYS A 102 -6.04 4.17 14.36
CA LYS A 102 -6.51 4.06 12.98
C LYS A 102 -8.04 4.01 12.94
N ASP A 103 -8.65 3.14 13.75
CA ASP A 103 -10.11 2.98 13.80
C ASP A 103 -10.84 4.30 14.16
N GLU A 104 -10.30 5.04 15.13
CA GLU A 104 -10.81 6.36 15.54
C GLU A 104 -10.66 7.43 14.44
N LEU A 105 -9.67 7.27 13.56
CA LEU A 105 -9.36 8.22 12.50
C LEU A 105 -10.01 7.92 11.15
N ILE A 106 -10.54 6.71 10.93
CA ILE A 106 -11.27 6.32 9.70
C ILE A 106 -12.25 7.42 9.24
N PRO A 107 -13.09 8.05 10.09
CA PRO A 107 -14.06 9.05 9.63
C PRO A 107 -13.42 10.25 8.93
N TYR A 108 -12.19 10.60 9.32
CA TYR A 108 -11.46 11.76 8.79
C TYR A 108 -10.68 11.43 7.52
N THR A 109 -10.54 10.14 7.17
CA THR A 109 -9.84 9.69 5.96
C THR A 109 -10.70 9.77 4.69
N ILE A 110 -12.00 10.05 4.85
CA ILE A 110 -12.97 10.08 3.75
C ILE A 110 -12.68 11.30 2.88
N LEU A 111 -12.40 11.03 1.61
CA LEU A 111 -12.27 12.03 0.55
C LEU A 111 -13.57 12.03 -0.27
N PRO A 112 -14.37 13.11 -0.25
CA PRO A 112 -15.55 13.24 -1.09
C PRO A 112 -15.21 13.16 -2.57
N ALA A 113 -16.15 12.68 -3.39
CA ALA A 113 -15.99 12.78 -4.84
C ALA A 113 -15.99 14.25 -5.27
N TYR A 114 -15.29 14.57 -6.35
CA TYR A 114 -15.13 15.96 -6.81
C TYR A 114 -16.48 16.68 -6.99
N GLN A 115 -17.47 15.99 -7.57
CA GLN A 115 -18.81 16.54 -7.76
C GLN A 115 -19.58 16.83 -6.47
N ASP A 116 -19.24 16.14 -5.37
CA ASP A 116 -19.92 16.29 -4.09
C ASP A 116 -19.32 17.45 -3.29
N ASP A 117 -17.98 17.57 -3.28
CA ASP A 117 -17.28 18.69 -2.66
C ASP A 117 -15.92 18.98 -3.33
N PRO A 118 -15.87 19.91 -4.30
CA PRO A 118 -14.63 20.29 -4.99
C PRO A 118 -13.59 20.94 -4.07
N SER A 119 -13.99 21.46 -2.90
CA SER A 119 -13.07 22.18 -2.01
C SER A 119 -11.96 21.30 -1.44
N PHE A 120 -12.18 19.98 -1.44
CA PHE A 120 -11.18 18.98 -1.04
C PHE A 120 -10.04 18.80 -2.05
N TYR A 121 -10.19 19.34 -3.26
CA TYR A 121 -9.21 19.24 -4.36
C TYR A 121 -8.41 20.53 -4.52
N VAL A 122 -8.55 21.47 -3.57
CA VAL A 122 -7.80 22.72 -3.50
C VAL A 122 -7.11 22.76 -2.13
N ASP A 123 -5.83 23.15 -2.08
CA ASP A 123 -5.11 23.24 -0.80
C ASP A 123 -5.65 24.40 0.08
N TRP A 124 -5.22 24.51 1.35
CA TRP A 124 -5.67 25.55 2.28
C TRP A 124 -5.40 26.98 1.80
N GLU A 125 -4.29 27.22 1.11
CA GLU A 125 -3.92 28.53 0.55
C GLU A 125 -3.98 28.57 -0.98
N GLY A 126 -4.46 27.49 -1.61
CA GLY A 126 -4.61 27.40 -3.06
C GLY A 126 -5.88 28.11 -3.55
N ASP A 127 -5.78 28.69 -4.74
CA ASP A 127 -6.91 29.21 -5.52
C ASP A 127 -7.20 28.36 -6.77
N GLN A 128 -6.34 27.37 -7.04
CA GLN A 128 -6.44 26.42 -8.14
C GLN A 128 -6.50 24.98 -7.64
N GLU A 129 -7.02 24.09 -8.50
CA GLU A 129 -7.02 22.67 -8.23
C GLU A 129 -5.59 22.17 -8.02
N PHE A 130 -5.42 21.30 -7.02
CA PHE A 130 -4.15 20.70 -6.69
C PHE A 130 -3.69 19.79 -7.84
N THR A 131 -2.48 20.03 -8.32
CA THR A 131 -1.85 19.20 -9.34
C THR A 131 -0.50 18.71 -8.83
N VAL A 132 -0.09 17.56 -9.35
CA VAL A 132 1.25 16.99 -9.13
C VAL A 132 2.07 17.01 -10.41
N GLU A 133 1.65 17.75 -11.43
CA GLU A 133 2.30 17.79 -12.75
C GLU A 133 3.68 18.45 -12.70
N ASP A 134 3.86 19.41 -11.79
CA ASP A 134 5.14 20.08 -11.53
C ASP A 134 6.11 19.22 -10.71
N LEU A 135 5.60 18.14 -10.10
CA LEU A 135 6.35 17.18 -9.30
C LEU A 135 6.67 16.00 -10.24
N GLY A 136 7.94 15.86 -10.63
CA GLY A 136 8.35 14.94 -11.70
C GLY A 136 7.82 13.50 -11.59
N PRO A 137 7.88 12.71 -12.67
CA PRO A 137 7.33 11.35 -12.73
C PRO A 137 8.00 10.44 -11.71
N GLY A 138 7.39 10.31 -10.53
CA GLY A 138 7.91 9.59 -9.37
C GLY A 138 7.11 9.87 -8.10
N GLU A 139 6.54 11.07 -7.94
CA GLU A 139 5.80 11.45 -6.72
C GLU A 139 4.37 10.88 -6.63
N CYS A 140 3.86 10.24 -7.69
CA CYS A 140 2.50 9.69 -7.76
C CYS A 140 2.45 8.17 -7.93
N ALA A 141 3.59 7.49 -7.99
CA ALA A 141 3.67 6.04 -8.12
C ALA A 141 3.87 5.41 -6.75
N GLY A 142 2.78 5.33 -5.98
CA GLY A 142 2.77 4.50 -4.78
C GLY A 142 3.12 3.05 -5.13
N GLY A 143 4.08 2.45 -4.43
CA GLY A 143 4.46 1.06 -4.63
C GLY A 143 3.30 0.09 -4.39
N ALA A 144 3.48 -1.20 -4.69
CA ALA A 144 2.46 -2.23 -4.51
C ALA A 144 1.85 -2.24 -3.09
N LEU A 145 2.70 -2.02 -2.08
CA LEU A 145 2.30 -1.91 -0.68
C LEU A 145 1.32 -0.76 -0.44
N GLU A 146 1.53 0.38 -1.08
CA GLU A 146 0.64 1.52 -0.95
C GLU A 146 -0.73 1.25 -1.59
N MET A 147 -0.76 0.55 -2.73
CA MET A 147 -2.00 0.10 -3.34
C MET A 147 -2.78 -0.82 -2.40
N ILE A 148 -2.10 -1.77 -1.74
CA ILE A 148 -2.71 -2.70 -0.77
C ILE A 148 -3.29 -1.93 0.42
N ASP A 149 -2.50 -1.05 1.03
CA ASP A 149 -2.93 -0.25 2.19
C ASP A 149 -4.12 0.65 1.85
N ASN A 150 -4.10 1.27 0.66
CA ASN A 150 -5.20 2.10 0.19
C ASN A 150 -6.49 1.28 0.00
N ARG A 151 -6.42 0.05 -0.50
CA ARG A 151 -7.58 -0.86 -0.65
C ARG A 151 -8.13 -1.32 0.68
N ILE A 152 -7.26 -1.64 1.66
CA ILE A 152 -7.70 -1.97 3.02
C ILE A 152 -8.37 -0.76 3.68
N LEU A 153 -7.79 0.43 3.54
CA LEU A 153 -8.40 1.67 4.06
C LEU A 153 -9.76 1.95 3.40
N GLU A 154 -9.88 1.79 2.09
CA GLU A 154 -11.15 1.89 1.36
C GLU A 154 -12.19 0.92 1.95
N ALA A 155 -11.80 -0.33 2.22
CA ALA A 155 -12.69 -1.31 2.83
C ALA A 155 -13.18 -0.90 4.23
N GLU A 156 -12.28 -0.38 5.07
CA GLU A 156 -12.58 0.11 6.42
C GLU A 156 -13.52 1.34 6.39
N GLN A 157 -13.32 2.26 5.44
CA GLN A 157 -14.19 3.41 5.22
C GLN A 157 -15.61 2.99 4.82
N GLU A 158 -15.73 2.03 3.91
CA GLU A 158 -17.02 1.51 3.46
C GLU A 158 -17.77 0.81 4.61
N LEU A 159 -17.08 0.04 5.46
CA LEU A 159 -17.67 -0.54 6.68
C LEU A 159 -18.14 0.53 7.67
N TYR A 160 -17.37 1.61 7.81
CA TYR A 160 -17.75 2.73 8.67
C TYR A 160 -19.03 3.40 8.16
N GLN A 161 -19.11 3.69 6.85
CA GLN A 161 -20.32 4.22 6.23
C GLN A 161 -21.51 3.26 6.35
N ALA A 162 -21.29 1.96 6.14
CA ALA A 162 -22.33 0.94 6.33
C ALA A 162 -22.95 1.00 7.73
N ARG A 163 -22.12 1.19 8.77
CA ARG A 163 -22.58 1.30 10.16
C ARG A 163 -23.45 2.53 10.39
N LEU A 164 -23.01 3.70 9.94
CA LEU A 164 -23.78 4.94 10.06
C LEU A 164 -25.13 4.86 9.34
N LEU A 165 -25.16 4.22 8.17
CA LEU A 165 -26.38 4.01 7.40
C LEU A 165 -27.33 3.04 8.10
N ALA A 166 -26.80 1.95 8.67
CA ALA A 166 -27.59 0.98 9.43
C ALA A 166 -28.24 1.61 10.69
N GLU A 167 -27.50 2.48 11.40
CA GLU A 167 -28.03 3.26 12.53
C GLU A 167 -29.16 4.21 12.10
N LYS A 168 -29.07 4.77 10.89
CA LYS A 168 -30.14 5.57 10.25
C LYS A 168 -31.24 4.72 9.61
N HIS A 169 -31.25 3.40 9.84
CA HIS A 169 -32.22 2.45 9.28
C HIS A 169 -32.22 2.40 7.73
N GLN A 170 -31.13 2.85 7.09
CA GLN A 170 -30.94 2.82 5.64
C GLN A 170 -30.27 1.50 5.21
N TYR A 171 -30.95 0.38 5.49
CA TYR A 171 -30.42 -0.98 5.38
C TYR A 171 -29.94 -1.37 3.98
N ALA A 172 -30.68 -1.03 2.93
CA ALA A 172 -30.29 -1.34 1.55
C ALA A 172 -28.94 -0.69 1.16
N ILE A 173 -28.72 0.56 1.60
CA ILE A 173 -27.49 1.30 1.33
C ILE A 173 -26.36 0.76 2.22
N ALA A 174 -26.65 0.43 3.48
CA ALA A 174 -25.69 -0.19 4.39
C ALA A 174 -25.16 -1.54 3.86
N ILE A 175 -26.03 -2.38 3.30
CA ILE A 175 -25.64 -3.66 2.66
C ILE A 175 -24.74 -3.41 1.45
N ASN A 176 -25.07 -2.42 0.61
CA ASN A 176 -24.21 -2.02 -0.52
C ASN A 176 -22.83 -1.54 -0.06
N LYS A 177 -22.76 -0.74 1.01
CA LYS A 177 -21.49 -0.31 1.60
C LYS A 177 -20.69 -1.49 2.17
N ALA A 178 -21.35 -2.44 2.84
CA ALA A 178 -20.69 -3.67 3.30
C ALA A 178 -20.16 -4.51 2.12
N TYR A 179 -20.84 -4.52 0.97
CA TYR A 179 -20.38 -5.17 -0.26
C TYR A 179 -19.14 -4.52 -0.84
N ARG A 180 -19.13 -3.19 -0.95
CA ARG A 180 -17.96 -2.45 -1.40
C ARG A 180 -16.74 -2.72 -0.52
N ALA A 181 -16.95 -2.85 0.79
CA ALA A 181 -15.89 -3.24 1.70
C ALA A 181 -15.29 -4.62 1.41
N VAL A 182 -16.13 -5.63 1.11
CA VAL A 182 -15.66 -6.97 0.73
C VAL A 182 -14.89 -6.92 -0.58
N VAL A 183 -15.38 -6.21 -1.59
CA VAL A 183 -14.68 -6.06 -2.87
C VAL A 183 -13.32 -5.38 -2.68
N ALA A 184 -13.25 -4.29 -1.92
CA ALA A 184 -12.00 -3.59 -1.65
C ALA A 184 -11.00 -4.47 -0.88
N GLY A 185 -11.45 -5.21 0.14
CA GLY A 185 -10.62 -6.19 0.85
C GLY A 185 -10.09 -7.31 -0.04
N ALA A 186 -10.93 -7.82 -0.95
CA ALA A 186 -10.54 -8.82 -1.93
C ALA A 186 -9.46 -8.27 -2.89
N LYS A 187 -9.66 -7.05 -3.41
CA LYS A 187 -8.64 -6.37 -4.24
C LYS A 187 -7.31 -6.23 -3.53
N ALA A 188 -7.30 -5.88 -2.23
CA ALA A 188 -6.06 -5.78 -1.46
C ALA A 188 -5.23 -7.09 -1.51
N ILE A 189 -5.88 -8.24 -1.39
CA ILE A 189 -5.22 -9.56 -1.51
C ILE A 189 -4.81 -9.86 -2.95
N LEU A 190 -5.62 -9.47 -3.94
CA LEU A 190 -5.27 -9.69 -5.35
C LEU A 190 -4.03 -8.88 -5.78
N VAL A 191 -3.84 -7.68 -5.23
CA VAL A 191 -2.65 -6.86 -5.51
C VAL A 191 -1.38 -7.56 -5.01
N THR A 192 -1.41 -8.31 -3.90
CA THR A 192 -0.23 -9.08 -3.45
C THR A 192 0.18 -10.17 -4.46
N GLU A 193 -0.73 -10.56 -5.34
CA GLU A 193 -0.53 -11.54 -6.42
C GLU A 193 -0.28 -10.86 -7.77
N GLY A 194 -0.19 -9.52 -7.80
CA GLY A 194 -0.02 -8.72 -9.00
C GLY A 194 -1.25 -8.73 -9.92
N LEU A 195 -2.46 -8.83 -9.35
CA LEU A 195 -3.73 -8.68 -10.03
C LEU A 195 -4.45 -7.42 -9.52
N ASP A 196 -4.94 -6.56 -10.42
CA ASP A 196 -5.80 -5.40 -10.08
C ASP A 196 -7.04 -5.40 -10.99
N PRO A 197 -8.07 -6.20 -10.66
CA PRO A 197 -9.29 -6.29 -11.47
C PRO A 197 -10.07 -4.98 -11.54
N ASN A 198 -10.65 -4.73 -12.71
CA ASN A 198 -11.39 -3.49 -12.97
C ASN A 198 -12.89 -3.61 -12.68
N SER A 199 -13.40 -4.82 -12.47
CA SER A 199 -14.81 -5.07 -12.14
C SER A 199 -15.00 -5.88 -10.87
N ASP A 200 -16.17 -5.76 -10.24
CA ASP A 200 -16.50 -6.52 -9.04
C ASP A 200 -16.58 -8.03 -9.34
N GLU A 201 -17.16 -8.42 -10.48
CA GLU A 201 -17.27 -9.83 -10.90
C GLU A 201 -15.90 -10.48 -11.08
N GLU A 202 -15.00 -9.82 -11.80
CA GLU A 202 -13.62 -10.25 -11.99
C GLU A 202 -12.88 -10.33 -10.64
N THR A 203 -13.07 -9.33 -9.77
CA THR A 203 -12.48 -9.32 -8.42
C THR A 203 -12.88 -10.55 -7.61
N LEU A 204 -14.19 -10.83 -7.53
CA LEU A 204 -14.70 -11.92 -6.71
C LEU A 204 -14.29 -13.29 -7.28
N SER A 205 -14.31 -13.43 -8.61
CA SER A 205 -13.87 -14.64 -9.32
C SER A 205 -12.38 -14.93 -9.10
N GLU A 206 -11.52 -13.95 -9.33
CA GLU A 206 -10.07 -14.11 -9.17
C GLU A 206 -9.68 -14.37 -7.71
N PHE A 207 -10.36 -13.72 -6.77
CA PHE A 207 -10.15 -13.95 -5.35
C PHE A 207 -10.47 -15.39 -4.95
N ASP A 208 -11.64 -15.89 -5.34
CA ASP A 208 -12.04 -17.27 -5.08
C ASP A 208 -11.09 -18.29 -5.74
N ARG A 209 -10.60 -17.99 -6.95
CA ARG A 209 -9.62 -18.81 -7.67
C ARG A 209 -8.28 -18.90 -6.93
N LEU A 210 -7.77 -17.79 -6.41
CA LEU A 210 -6.47 -17.72 -5.76
C LEU A 210 -6.45 -18.36 -4.36
N ILE A 211 -7.52 -18.18 -3.60
CA ILE A 211 -7.57 -18.63 -2.20
C ILE A 211 -7.77 -20.14 -2.06
N ALA A 212 -8.38 -20.77 -3.06
CA ALA A 212 -8.52 -22.22 -3.10
C ALA A 212 -7.18 -22.99 -3.02
N GLY A 213 -6.02 -22.34 -3.23
CA GLY A 213 -4.71 -22.98 -3.24
C GLY A 213 -3.70 -22.55 -2.17
N LYS A 214 -3.89 -21.44 -1.44
CA LYS A 214 -2.79 -20.78 -0.70
C LYS A 214 -2.91 -20.75 0.83
N GLY A 215 -4.06 -21.07 1.42
CA GLY A 215 -4.24 -21.12 2.88
C GLY A 215 -4.10 -19.78 3.63
N LEU A 216 -3.98 -18.66 2.90
CA LEU A 216 -3.85 -17.30 3.46
C LEU A 216 -5.14 -16.77 4.08
N ILE A 217 -6.29 -17.27 3.59
CA ILE A 217 -7.62 -16.85 3.99
C ILE A 217 -8.37 -18.08 4.54
N PRO A 218 -9.09 -17.97 5.68
CA PRO A 218 -9.84 -19.10 6.23
C PRO A 218 -10.94 -19.60 5.28
N GLU A 219 -11.22 -20.91 5.32
CA GLU A 219 -12.25 -21.56 4.50
C GLU A 219 -13.65 -20.93 4.63
N ALA A 220 -13.95 -20.31 5.79
CA ALA A 220 -15.18 -19.57 6.03
C ALA A 220 -15.41 -18.45 5.00
N PHE A 221 -14.34 -17.92 4.41
CA PHE A 221 -14.34 -16.85 3.41
C PHE A 221 -14.03 -17.35 2.00
N HIS A 222 -14.10 -18.66 1.73
CA HIS A 222 -14.10 -19.16 0.35
C HIS A 222 -15.47 -18.95 -0.30
N SER A 223 -15.49 -18.89 -1.64
CA SER A 223 -16.71 -18.69 -2.44
C SER A 223 -17.42 -17.38 -2.08
N ILE A 224 -16.67 -16.29 -1.93
CA ILE A 224 -17.26 -14.98 -1.58
C ILE A 224 -18.25 -14.51 -2.65
N ALA A 225 -18.06 -14.89 -3.90
CA ALA A 225 -19.00 -14.56 -4.97
C ALA A 225 -20.40 -15.14 -4.68
N SER A 226 -20.51 -16.36 -4.14
CA SER A 226 -21.82 -16.96 -3.82
C SER A 226 -22.39 -16.46 -2.48
N LYS A 227 -21.53 -16.12 -1.52
CA LYS A 227 -21.96 -15.66 -0.17
C LYS A 227 -22.30 -14.17 -0.13
N PHE A 228 -21.65 -13.36 -0.95
CA PHE A 228 -21.71 -11.90 -0.91
C PHE A 228 -21.99 -11.25 -2.26
N GLY A 229 -21.74 -11.93 -3.39
CA GLY A 229 -21.90 -11.41 -4.76
C GLY A 229 -23.32 -11.04 -5.18
N ASP A 230 -24.35 -11.59 -4.53
CA ASP A 230 -25.74 -11.26 -4.85
C ASP A 230 -26.23 -10.03 -4.07
N LEU A 231 -26.00 -8.85 -4.64
CA LEU A 231 -26.63 -7.58 -4.22
C LEU A 231 -28.16 -7.57 -4.45
N GLY A 232 -28.70 -8.56 -5.17
CA GLY A 232 -30.12 -8.68 -5.54
C GLY A 232 -31.00 -9.35 -4.48
N ALA A 233 -30.43 -9.82 -3.37
CA ALA A 233 -31.21 -10.32 -2.25
C ALA A 233 -32.13 -9.20 -1.73
N LYS A 234 -33.44 -9.34 -1.97
CA LYS A 234 -34.47 -8.35 -1.58
C LYS A 234 -34.65 -8.19 -0.06
N ASP A 235 -33.94 -8.98 0.73
CA ASP A 235 -34.00 -8.89 2.19
C ASP A 235 -33.14 -7.71 2.65
N THR A 236 -33.82 -6.64 3.08
CA THR A 236 -33.20 -5.48 3.70
C THR A 236 -33.61 -5.36 5.17
N SER A 237 -33.83 -6.49 5.83
CA SER A 237 -34.17 -6.52 7.25
C SER A 237 -32.97 -6.10 8.12
N PRO A 238 -33.21 -5.61 9.35
CA PRO A 238 -32.15 -5.26 10.29
C PRO A 238 -31.23 -6.45 10.59
N ASP A 239 -31.80 -7.65 10.78
CA ASP A 239 -31.03 -8.86 11.11
C ASP A 239 -30.16 -9.31 9.94
N PHE A 240 -30.70 -9.29 8.72
CA PHE A 240 -29.92 -9.59 7.52
C PHE A 240 -28.79 -8.58 7.31
N THR A 241 -29.08 -7.28 7.49
CA THR A 241 -28.07 -6.22 7.38
C THR A 241 -26.96 -6.41 8.40
N LYS A 242 -27.30 -6.70 9.65
CA LYS A 242 -26.34 -6.95 10.73
C LYS A 242 -25.47 -8.17 10.41
N ALA A 243 -26.06 -9.25 9.89
CA ALA A 243 -25.32 -10.44 9.49
C ALA A 243 -24.34 -10.16 8.34
N LYS A 244 -24.77 -9.44 7.29
CA LYS A 244 -23.92 -9.05 6.16
C LYS A 244 -22.78 -8.13 6.59
N MET A 245 -23.06 -7.14 7.43
CA MET A 245 -22.03 -6.26 7.97
C MET A 245 -21.03 -7.00 8.86
N ALA A 246 -21.50 -7.95 9.69
CA ALA A 246 -20.63 -8.76 10.52
C ALA A 246 -19.68 -9.63 9.67
N PHE A 247 -20.20 -10.27 8.62
CA PHE A 247 -19.37 -11.00 7.66
C PHE A 247 -18.34 -10.09 6.98
N ALA A 248 -18.78 -8.95 6.44
CA ALA A 248 -17.89 -8.01 5.77
C ALA A 248 -16.78 -7.51 6.70
N LYS A 249 -17.11 -7.20 7.96
CA LYS A 249 -16.12 -6.82 8.96
C LYS A 249 -15.09 -7.92 9.20
N GLN A 250 -15.53 -9.15 9.47
CA GLN A 250 -14.61 -10.26 9.72
C GLN A 250 -13.72 -10.55 8.52
N PHE A 251 -14.27 -10.46 7.31
CA PHE A 251 -13.54 -10.62 6.06
C PHE A 251 -12.44 -9.56 5.89
N VAL A 252 -12.77 -8.28 6.09
CA VAL A 252 -11.80 -7.18 6.01
C VAL A 252 -10.73 -7.30 7.09
N ASP A 253 -11.10 -7.69 8.32
CA ASP A 253 -10.14 -7.95 9.40
C ASP A 253 -9.13 -9.04 9.01
N VAL A 254 -9.60 -10.12 8.38
CA VAL A 254 -8.74 -11.20 7.85
C VAL A 254 -7.84 -10.69 6.73
N CYS A 255 -8.38 -9.95 5.76
CA CYS A 255 -7.59 -9.42 4.64
C CYS A 255 -6.49 -8.50 5.16
N ARG A 256 -6.81 -7.61 6.12
CA ARG A 256 -5.84 -6.73 6.78
C ARG A 256 -4.73 -7.55 7.44
N LEU A 257 -5.08 -8.53 8.27
CA LEU A 257 -4.09 -9.36 8.96
C LEU A 257 -3.19 -10.11 7.97
N ALA A 258 -3.76 -10.66 6.90
CA ALA A 258 -2.98 -11.32 5.85
C ALA A 258 -2.01 -10.34 5.16
N THR A 259 -2.47 -9.13 4.81
CA THR A 259 -1.61 -8.11 4.17
C THR A 259 -0.55 -7.55 5.11
N GLU A 260 -0.85 -7.42 6.40
CA GLU A 260 0.11 -6.98 7.41
C GLU A 260 1.18 -8.06 7.66
N GLN A 261 0.80 -9.34 7.71
CA GLN A 261 1.74 -10.45 7.84
C GLN A 261 2.66 -10.52 6.62
N ILE A 262 2.12 -10.40 5.40
CA ILE A 262 2.92 -10.33 4.18
C ILE A 262 3.89 -9.15 4.26
N GLY A 263 3.40 -7.95 4.62
CA GLY A 263 4.25 -6.77 4.78
C GLY A 263 5.30 -6.88 5.90
N GLN A 264 5.07 -7.68 6.94
CA GLN A 264 6.03 -7.94 8.02
C GLN A 264 7.04 -9.01 7.64
N ASP A 265 6.62 -10.11 7.00
CA ASP A 265 7.48 -11.17 6.51
C ASP A 265 8.45 -10.61 5.45
N LEU A 266 7.99 -9.67 4.62
CA LEU A 266 8.84 -8.88 3.71
C LEU A 266 9.87 -7.99 4.42
N LYS A 267 9.59 -7.54 5.66
CA LYS A 267 10.48 -6.65 6.44
C LYS A 267 11.43 -7.40 7.38
N LEU A 268 11.19 -8.67 7.66
CA LEU A 268 11.83 -9.40 8.77
C LEU A 268 12.62 -10.63 8.34
N GLN A 269 12.73 -10.98 7.06
CA GLN A 269 13.56 -12.13 6.67
C GLN A 269 15.04 -11.86 6.98
N PRO A 270 15.66 -12.59 7.93
CA PRO A 270 17.10 -12.52 8.14
C PRO A 270 17.79 -13.31 7.04
N VAL A 271 18.85 -12.74 6.48
CA VAL A 271 19.78 -13.42 5.58
C VAL A 271 20.40 -14.61 6.32
N GLU A 272 20.09 -15.83 5.91
CA GLU A 272 20.91 -17.00 6.26
C GLU A 272 22.20 -16.94 5.45
N ILE A 273 23.24 -16.37 6.06
CA ILE A 273 24.59 -16.38 5.51
C ILE A 273 25.09 -17.82 5.58
N ALA A 274 25.20 -18.48 4.42
CA ALA A 274 25.84 -19.78 4.34
C ALA A 274 27.34 -19.64 4.70
N GLU A 275 27.71 -20.21 5.85
CA GLU A 275 29.09 -20.26 6.33
C GLU A 275 29.99 -21.05 5.36
N THR A 276 31.10 -20.44 4.94
CA THR A 276 32.20 -21.11 4.25
C THR A 276 33.08 -21.85 5.26
N PRO A 277 33.65 -23.03 4.90
CA PRO A 277 34.98 -23.37 5.38
C PRO A 277 36.00 -23.63 4.27
N GLU A 278 37.24 -23.35 4.65
CA GLU A 278 38.47 -23.15 3.88
C GLU A 278 39.20 -24.40 3.33
N GLN A 279 39.93 -24.14 2.22
CA GLN A 279 41.30 -24.55 1.81
C GLN A 279 41.70 -26.03 1.53
N THR A 280 42.37 -26.26 0.37
CA THR A 280 43.81 -26.67 0.30
C THR A 280 44.42 -26.63 -1.13
N ASN A 281 45.58 -25.94 -1.24
CA ASN A 281 46.83 -26.17 -2.01
C ASN A 281 46.89 -26.41 -3.56
N GLY A 282 47.28 -25.34 -4.30
CA GLY A 282 48.57 -25.15 -4.99
C GLY A 282 49.08 -26.05 -6.15
N ASN A 283 49.08 -25.53 -7.40
CA ASN A 283 50.24 -25.35 -8.32
C ASN A 283 49.82 -24.87 -9.74
N THR A 284 50.70 -24.13 -10.44
CA THR A 284 50.60 -23.60 -11.85
C THR A 284 52.00 -23.76 -12.51
N PRO A 285 52.29 -23.61 -13.85
CA PRO A 285 51.51 -23.07 -15.00
C PRO A 285 51.79 -23.79 -16.40
N PRO A 286 51.71 -23.16 -17.61
CA PRO A 286 50.58 -23.00 -18.57
C PRO A 286 50.94 -23.51 -20.03
N PRO A 287 50.35 -23.08 -21.20
CA PRO A 287 49.09 -22.36 -21.53
C PRO A 287 48.20 -22.99 -22.66
N GLU A 288 46.97 -22.42 -22.79
CA GLU A 288 46.07 -22.29 -23.98
C GLU A 288 45.25 -23.48 -24.54
N PRO A 289 44.11 -23.25 -25.25
CA PRO A 289 43.15 -22.13 -25.19
C PRO A 289 41.66 -22.59 -25.18
N MET A 290 40.76 -21.60 -25.05
CA MET A 290 39.31 -21.68 -25.31
C MET A 290 38.45 -22.45 -24.29
N ALA A 291 37.85 -21.71 -23.37
CA ALA A 291 36.57 -22.08 -22.79
C ALA A 291 35.71 -20.82 -22.68
N GLU A 292 34.62 -20.79 -23.44
CA GLU A 292 33.50 -19.87 -23.24
C GLU A 292 33.00 -20.06 -21.80
N THR A 293 33.27 -19.08 -20.94
CA THR A 293 32.63 -19.01 -19.63
C THR A 293 31.27 -18.33 -19.81
N VAL A 294 30.22 -19.13 -19.92
CA VAL A 294 28.85 -18.69 -19.65
C VAL A 294 28.80 -18.36 -18.15
N GLY A 295 28.78 -17.08 -17.83
CA GLY A 295 28.50 -16.59 -16.48
C GLY A 295 27.05 -16.92 -16.08
N PRO A 296 26.70 -16.83 -14.79
CA PRO A 296 25.35 -17.12 -14.32
C PRO A 296 24.35 -16.22 -15.05
N GLN A 297 23.45 -16.82 -15.83
CA GLN A 297 22.36 -16.08 -16.49
C GLN A 297 21.43 -15.52 -15.42
N ALA A 298 21.19 -14.21 -15.46
CA ALA A 298 20.22 -13.55 -14.61
C ALA A 298 18.84 -14.24 -14.72
N PRO A 299 18.10 -14.45 -13.62
CA PRO A 299 16.73 -14.96 -13.67
C PRO A 299 15.86 -14.13 -14.62
N VAL A 300 15.09 -14.82 -15.46
CA VAL A 300 14.18 -14.19 -16.44
C VAL A 300 12.79 -14.06 -15.83
N TYR A 301 12.20 -12.88 -15.98
CA TYR A 301 10.85 -12.56 -15.55
C TYR A 301 10.01 -12.00 -16.71
N ASP A 302 9.16 -12.86 -17.26
CA ASP A 302 8.36 -12.55 -18.43
C ASP A 302 7.07 -11.80 -18.04
N LEU A 303 6.96 -10.54 -18.48
CA LEU A 303 5.84 -9.65 -18.22
C LEU A 303 5.17 -9.17 -19.51
N ARG A 304 5.38 -9.88 -20.63
CA ARG A 304 4.62 -9.63 -21.86
C ARG A 304 3.13 -9.89 -21.64
N GLY A 305 2.28 -9.05 -22.22
CA GLY A 305 0.84 -8.99 -21.99
C GLY A 305 0.43 -8.34 -20.67
N VAL A 306 1.36 -7.91 -19.82
CA VAL A 306 1.05 -7.24 -18.54
C VAL A 306 1.00 -5.73 -18.74
N ALA A 307 -0.19 -5.16 -18.60
CA ALA A 307 -0.42 -3.72 -18.75
C ALA A 307 0.28 -2.89 -17.67
N CYS A 308 0.61 -1.62 -17.99
CA CYS A 308 1.03 -0.65 -16.98
C CYS A 308 -0.13 -0.31 -16.03
N PRO A 309 0.12 -0.06 -14.72
CA PRO A 309 1.44 -0.05 -14.07
C PRO A 309 1.91 -1.41 -13.54
N MET A 310 1.19 -2.51 -13.83
CA MET A 310 1.43 -3.82 -13.22
C MET A 310 2.75 -4.47 -13.62
N ASN A 311 3.23 -4.23 -14.84
CA ASN A 311 4.55 -4.70 -15.24
C ASN A 311 5.65 -4.14 -14.32
N TYR A 312 5.65 -2.83 -14.07
CA TYR A 312 6.58 -2.20 -13.16
C TYR A 312 6.39 -2.68 -11.72
N VAL A 313 5.15 -2.76 -11.22
CA VAL A 313 4.87 -3.25 -9.85
C VAL A 313 5.41 -4.67 -9.64
N LYS A 314 5.17 -5.57 -10.60
CA LYS A 314 5.68 -6.94 -10.55
C LYS A 314 7.20 -6.98 -10.58
N THR A 315 7.83 -6.20 -11.47
CA THR A 315 9.29 -6.09 -11.51
C THR A 315 9.86 -5.57 -10.20
N LYS A 316 9.25 -4.53 -9.61
CA LYS A 316 9.68 -3.94 -8.34
C LYS A 316 9.59 -4.93 -7.19
N LEU A 317 8.44 -5.60 -7.02
CA LEU A 317 8.30 -6.66 -6.03
C LEU A 317 9.35 -7.77 -6.24
N LYS A 318 9.64 -8.12 -7.49
CA LYS A 318 10.65 -9.13 -7.81
C LYS A 318 12.06 -8.68 -7.42
N LEU A 319 12.42 -7.42 -7.69
CA LEU A 319 13.69 -6.84 -7.28
C LEU A 319 13.78 -6.67 -5.76
N GLU A 320 12.71 -6.27 -5.07
CA GLU A 320 12.67 -6.19 -3.60
C GLU A 320 12.98 -7.56 -2.94
N MET A 321 12.64 -8.67 -3.61
CA MET A 321 12.96 -10.05 -3.19
C MET A 321 14.38 -10.53 -3.58
N MET A 322 15.21 -9.69 -4.18
CA MET A 322 16.56 -10.01 -4.62
C MET A 322 17.61 -9.33 -3.74
N ASP A 323 18.81 -9.90 -3.70
CA ASP A 323 19.94 -9.32 -2.98
C ASP A 323 20.57 -8.16 -3.79
N ASP A 324 21.25 -7.25 -3.09
CA ASP A 324 21.97 -6.16 -3.74
C ASP A 324 23.03 -6.66 -4.72
N GLY A 325 23.07 -6.06 -5.91
CA GLY A 325 23.94 -6.47 -7.00
C GLY A 325 23.43 -7.67 -7.80
N GLU A 326 22.32 -8.31 -7.41
CA GLU A 326 21.69 -9.33 -8.25
C GLU A 326 21.02 -8.71 -9.47
N GLN A 327 21.02 -9.47 -10.57
CA GLN A 327 20.50 -9.04 -11.86
C GLN A 327 19.21 -9.78 -12.21
N LEU A 328 18.22 -9.06 -12.73
CA LEU A 328 16.94 -9.56 -13.20
C LEU A 328 16.78 -9.19 -14.68
N GLU A 329 16.49 -10.18 -15.53
CA GLU A 329 16.09 -9.91 -16.91
C GLU A 329 14.56 -9.86 -17.00
N VAL A 330 14.00 -8.74 -17.43
CA VAL A 330 12.56 -8.49 -17.51
C VAL A 330 12.14 -8.40 -18.96
N TRP A 331 11.14 -9.19 -19.38
CA TRP A 331 10.61 -9.12 -20.74
C TRP A 331 9.34 -8.28 -20.79
N LEU A 332 9.27 -7.33 -21.73
CA LEU A 332 8.21 -6.32 -21.83
C LEU A 332 7.73 -6.18 -23.27
N ASP A 333 6.48 -5.78 -23.45
CA ASP A 333 5.94 -5.41 -24.76
C ASP A 333 6.41 -4.02 -25.20
N ALA A 334 6.34 -3.78 -26.51
CA ALA A 334 6.53 -2.46 -27.11
C ALA A 334 5.48 -1.43 -26.62
N GLY A 335 5.79 -0.14 -26.79
CA GLY A 335 4.91 0.96 -26.39
C GLY A 335 5.17 1.43 -24.96
N ASP A 336 4.12 1.59 -24.16
CA ASP A 336 4.22 2.16 -22.81
C ASP A 336 5.03 1.31 -21.80
N PRO A 337 4.97 -0.04 -21.80
CA PRO A 337 5.74 -0.88 -20.87
C PRO A 337 7.25 -0.64 -20.96
N ILE A 338 7.84 -0.73 -22.16
CA ILE A 338 9.28 -0.55 -22.37
C ILE A 338 9.76 0.90 -22.15
N ARG A 339 8.84 1.89 -22.21
CA ARG A 339 9.16 3.29 -21.92
C ARG A 339 9.14 3.59 -20.43
N ASN A 340 8.12 3.07 -19.74
CA ASN A 340 7.84 3.44 -18.35
C ASN A 340 8.62 2.58 -17.36
N VAL A 341 8.68 1.25 -17.54
CA VAL A 341 9.29 0.33 -16.57
C VAL A 341 10.78 0.63 -16.35
N PRO A 342 11.65 0.73 -17.38
CA PRO A 342 13.06 1.02 -17.15
C PRO A 342 13.28 2.40 -16.52
N GLN A 343 12.44 3.37 -16.86
CA GLN A 343 12.56 4.71 -16.29
C GLN A 343 12.18 4.72 -14.81
N SER A 344 11.06 4.08 -14.45
CA SER A 344 10.64 3.97 -13.04
C SER A 344 11.66 3.20 -12.19
N LEU A 345 12.28 2.16 -12.74
CA LEU A 345 13.34 1.43 -12.02
C LEU A 345 14.61 2.28 -11.79
N ARG A 346 14.99 3.12 -12.76
CA ARG A 346 16.07 4.10 -12.55
C ARG A 346 15.69 5.14 -11.51
N ASN A 347 14.44 5.60 -11.50
CA ASN A 347 13.95 6.56 -10.52
C ASN A 347 13.92 5.96 -9.10
N ASP A 348 13.70 4.65 -8.99
CA ASP A 348 13.81 3.87 -7.74
C ASP A 348 15.27 3.57 -7.32
N GLY A 349 16.28 4.06 -8.06
CA GLY A 349 17.69 3.88 -7.72
C GLY A 349 18.35 2.62 -8.30
N HIS A 350 17.57 1.72 -8.93
CA HIS A 350 18.13 0.52 -9.55
C HIS A 350 18.87 0.81 -10.87
N LYS A 351 19.84 -0.03 -11.22
CA LYS A 351 20.63 0.14 -12.44
C LYS A 351 20.06 -0.68 -13.58
N VAL A 352 19.52 -0.01 -14.60
CA VAL A 352 19.18 -0.67 -15.87
C VAL A 352 20.47 -0.84 -16.69
N LEU A 353 20.96 -2.08 -16.77
CA LEU A 353 22.22 -2.44 -17.42
C LEU A 353 22.08 -2.59 -18.95
N LYS A 354 20.98 -3.17 -19.42
CA LYS A 354 20.72 -3.38 -20.85
C LYS A 354 19.24 -3.25 -21.18
N GLN A 355 18.96 -2.81 -22.40
CA GLN A 355 17.63 -2.72 -22.98
C GLN A 355 17.74 -3.03 -24.47
N GLU A 356 17.24 -4.18 -24.91
CA GLU A 356 17.42 -4.69 -26.27
C GLU A 356 16.11 -5.28 -26.81
N PRO A 357 15.79 -5.07 -28.11
CA PRO A 357 14.68 -5.77 -28.75
C PRO A 357 14.99 -7.27 -28.85
N MET A 358 13.96 -8.09 -28.66
CA MET A 358 14.05 -9.56 -28.77
C MET A 358 13.77 -10.03 -30.19
N ASP A 359 12.89 -9.33 -30.90
CA ASP A 359 12.42 -9.67 -32.24
C ASP A 359 12.81 -8.57 -33.24
N ALA A 360 12.98 -8.93 -34.51
CA ALA A 360 13.31 -7.99 -35.59
C ALA A 360 12.23 -6.90 -35.80
N ASP A 361 11.01 -7.19 -35.37
CA ASP A 361 9.84 -6.32 -35.52
C ASP A 361 9.63 -5.43 -34.28
N GLU A 362 10.56 -5.49 -33.31
CA GLU A 362 10.60 -4.73 -32.06
C GLU A 362 9.30 -4.79 -31.23
N GLN A 363 8.57 -5.89 -31.31
CA GLN A 363 7.33 -6.09 -30.53
C GLN A 363 7.59 -6.41 -29.06
N HIS A 364 8.74 -7.01 -28.75
CA HIS A 364 9.13 -7.37 -27.39
C HIS A 364 10.57 -6.97 -27.10
N PHE A 365 10.83 -6.67 -25.83
CA PHE A 365 12.11 -6.18 -25.34
C PHE A 365 12.52 -6.94 -24.09
N LYS A 366 13.83 -7.16 -23.93
CA LYS A 366 14.44 -7.63 -22.69
C LYS A 366 15.18 -6.48 -22.03
N VAL A 367 14.98 -6.33 -20.73
CA VAL A 367 15.58 -5.30 -19.90
C VAL A 367 16.35 -5.97 -18.76
N LEU A 368 17.67 -5.82 -18.74
CA LEU A 368 18.49 -6.33 -17.65
C LEU A 368 18.64 -5.24 -16.59
N VAL A 369 18.28 -5.56 -15.36
CA VAL A 369 18.27 -4.63 -14.23
C VAL A 369 19.07 -5.22 -13.10
N GLU A 370 19.98 -4.45 -12.53
CA GLU A 370 20.72 -4.78 -11.31
C GLU A 370 20.06 -4.07 -10.13
N LYS A 371 19.74 -4.83 -9.08
CA LYS A 371 19.24 -4.26 -7.83
C LYS A 371 20.35 -3.48 -7.15
N VAL A 372 19.98 -2.29 -6.70
CA VAL A 372 20.79 -1.39 -5.89
C VAL A 372 19.87 -0.82 -4.80
N GLU A 373 20.19 -1.06 -3.53
CA GLU A 373 19.68 -0.28 -2.39
C GLU A 373 20.59 0.92 -2.10
N ASP A 374 19.97 2.02 -1.64
CA ASP A 374 20.66 3.21 -1.11
C ASP A 374 21.05 3.04 0.38
#